data_AF-A0A2I0T3A5-F1
#
_entry.id   AF-A0A2I0T3A5-F1
#
_cell.length_a   1.000
_cell.length_b   1.000
_cell.length_c   1.000
_cell.angle_alpha   90.00
_cell.angle_beta   90.00
_cell.angle_gamma   90.00
#
_symmetry.space_group_name_H-M   'P 1'
#
loop_
_entity.id
_entity.type
_entity.pdbx_description
1 polymer ?
#
loop_
_entity_poly.entity_id
_entity_poly.type
_entity_poly.pdbx_seq_one_letter_code
_entity_poly.pdbx_strand_id
1 'polypeptide(L)'
;MSMTKWQEAQKVAREFSKQSVLYCVRFSHGLMKVGRTKNMRSRLNALTAHGVVTPLIEELIVQPVENCAADAERLAINSFSAMTEQHGPEVFSCLTACVVRKVLACAASEAKAARAPVESSDESFDEMARSSNMYAALIHLAVDRARRSGLHERANELEEIIKNAPPGMLNEIARNLCHQAT
;
A
#
# COMPACT_ATOMS: atom_id res chain seq x y z
N MET A 1 2.31 -4.16 -43.34
CA MET A 1 3.21 -3.18 -42.71
C MET A 1 3.01 -3.29 -41.20
N SER A 2 4.02 -3.70 -40.44
CA SER A 2 3.90 -3.79 -38.98
C SER A 2 3.86 -2.38 -38.39
N MET A 3 2.98 -2.14 -37.41
CA MET A 3 3.06 -0.93 -36.59
C MET A 3 4.44 -0.87 -35.93
N THR A 4 5.02 0.32 -35.87
CA THR A 4 6.23 0.53 -35.07
C THR A 4 5.86 0.40 -33.58
N LYS A 5 6.74 -0.19 -32.75
CA LYS A 5 6.52 -0.33 -31.29
C LYS A 5 6.10 0.97 -30.60
N TRP A 6 6.64 2.07 -31.09
CA TRP A 6 6.26 3.42 -30.69
C TRP A 6 4.78 3.74 -30.97
N GLN A 7 4.26 3.41 -32.15
CA GLN A 7 2.84 3.61 -32.48
C GLN A 7 1.93 2.76 -31.59
N GLU A 8 2.34 1.54 -31.25
CA GLU A 8 1.62 0.68 -30.30
C GLU A 8 1.57 1.32 -28.90
N ALA A 9 2.71 1.81 -28.41
CA ALA A 9 2.77 2.52 -27.13
C ALA A 9 1.91 3.79 -27.13
N GLN A 10 1.90 4.55 -28.23
CA GLN A 10 1.02 5.72 -28.38
C GLN A 10 -0.46 5.34 -28.37
N LYS A 11 -0.84 4.22 -29.01
CA LYS A 11 -2.22 3.72 -29.02
C LYS A 11 -2.67 3.41 -27.59
N VAL A 12 -1.89 2.64 -26.85
CA VAL A 12 -2.15 2.30 -25.44
C VAL A 12 -2.21 3.57 -24.58
N ALA A 13 -1.28 4.51 -24.75
CA ALA A 13 -1.28 5.74 -23.96
C ALA A 13 -2.52 6.64 -24.22
N ARG A 14 -3.09 6.61 -25.42
CA ARG A 14 -4.34 7.32 -25.74
C ARG A 14 -5.55 6.68 -25.06
N GLU A 15 -5.63 5.36 -25.07
CA GLU A 15 -6.67 4.58 -24.38
C GLU A 15 -6.72 4.93 -22.89
N PHE A 16 -5.54 5.03 -22.25
CA PHE A 16 -5.40 5.30 -20.82
C PHE A 16 -5.16 6.78 -20.47
N SER A 17 -5.71 7.70 -21.25
CA SER A 17 -5.47 9.15 -21.09
C SER A 17 -6.30 9.83 -19.99
N LYS A 18 -7.39 9.19 -19.53
CA LYS A 18 -8.37 9.77 -18.60
C LYS A 18 -8.54 8.99 -17.29
N GLN A 19 -7.63 8.09 -16.98
CA GLN A 19 -7.73 7.27 -15.77
C GLN A 19 -6.39 7.09 -15.07
N SER A 20 -6.47 6.81 -13.78
CA SER A 20 -5.30 6.47 -12.99
C SER A 20 -4.81 5.07 -13.35
N VAL A 21 -3.53 4.98 -13.67
CA VAL A 21 -2.90 3.73 -14.08
C VAL A 21 -1.53 3.57 -13.42
N LEU A 22 -1.17 2.32 -13.21
CA LEU A 22 0.19 1.87 -13.03
C LEU A 22 0.74 1.47 -14.41
N TYR A 23 1.96 1.85 -14.73
CA TYR A 23 2.56 1.57 -16.03
C TYR A 23 3.98 1.03 -15.87
N CYS A 24 4.40 0.27 -16.87
CA CYS A 24 5.78 -0.12 -17.08
C CYS A 24 6.17 0.13 -18.54
N VAL A 25 7.22 0.92 -18.76
CA VAL A 25 7.87 1.05 -20.08
C VAL A 25 9.07 0.12 -20.09
N ARG A 26 9.14 -0.76 -21.09
CA ARG A 26 10.30 -1.61 -21.37
C ARG A 26 11.07 -1.02 -22.53
N PHE A 27 12.39 -1.06 -22.42
CA PHE A 27 13.26 -0.52 -23.44
C PHE A 27 14.19 -1.60 -24.00
N SER A 28 14.69 -1.40 -25.22
CA SER A 28 15.50 -2.38 -25.98
C SER A 28 16.82 -2.74 -25.29
N HIS A 29 17.42 -1.81 -24.55
CA HIS A 29 18.60 -2.04 -23.71
C HIS A 29 18.33 -2.78 -22.39
N GLY A 30 17.12 -3.31 -22.18
CA GLY A 30 16.76 -4.08 -20.98
C GLY A 30 16.29 -3.26 -19.78
N LEU A 31 16.55 -1.94 -19.75
CA LEU A 31 16.00 -1.11 -18.67
C LEU A 31 14.46 -1.07 -18.70
N MET A 32 13.90 -0.85 -17.52
CA MET A 32 12.47 -0.72 -17.32
C MET A 32 12.16 0.51 -16.47
N LYS A 33 11.08 1.20 -16.81
CA LYS A 33 10.54 2.28 -15.99
C LYS A 33 9.14 1.93 -15.53
N VAL A 34 9.02 1.69 -14.23
CA VAL A 34 7.73 1.53 -13.55
C VAL A 34 7.31 2.89 -12.99
N GLY A 35 6.01 3.17 -13.01
CA GLY A 35 5.46 4.26 -12.23
C GLY A 35 3.97 4.42 -12.39
N ARG A 36 3.43 5.52 -11.87
CA ARG A 36 2.00 5.84 -11.97
C ARG A 36 1.69 7.16 -12.67
N THR A 37 0.50 7.26 -13.23
CA THR A 37 -0.02 8.50 -13.83
C THR A 37 -1.54 8.52 -13.88
N LYS A 38 -2.12 9.73 -13.87
CA LYS A 38 -3.56 9.96 -14.15
C LYS A 38 -3.85 10.21 -15.63
N ASN A 39 -2.80 10.39 -16.43
CA ASN A 39 -2.88 10.66 -17.86
C ASN A 39 -1.68 10.01 -18.55
N MET A 40 -1.90 8.85 -19.16
CA MET A 40 -0.82 8.09 -19.79
C MET A 40 -0.28 8.78 -21.04
N ARG A 41 -1.12 9.49 -21.80
CA ARG A 41 -0.70 10.27 -22.97
C ARG A 41 0.30 11.36 -22.60
N SER A 42 -0.05 12.20 -21.61
CA SER A 42 0.84 13.27 -21.15
C SER A 42 2.13 12.70 -20.57
N ARG A 43 2.06 11.58 -19.85
CA ARG A 43 3.24 10.92 -19.28
C ARG A 43 4.17 10.38 -20.36
N LEU A 44 3.63 9.68 -21.36
CA LEU A 44 4.43 9.14 -22.46
C LEU A 44 5.13 10.26 -23.26
N ASN A 45 4.41 11.35 -23.52
CA ASN A 45 4.99 12.53 -24.17
C ASN A 45 6.11 13.15 -23.34
N ALA A 46 5.95 13.26 -22.01
CA ALA A 46 6.99 13.78 -21.12
C ALA A 46 8.24 12.88 -21.10
N LEU A 47 8.05 11.55 -21.09
CA LEU A 47 9.16 10.59 -21.15
C LEU A 47 9.95 10.69 -22.45
N THR A 48 9.27 11.02 -23.55
CA THR A 48 9.84 11.05 -24.90
C THR A 48 10.16 12.45 -25.42
N ALA A 49 10.05 13.48 -24.59
CA ALA A 49 10.16 14.88 -25.01
C ALA A 49 11.49 15.21 -25.71
N HIS A 50 12.59 14.56 -25.30
CA HIS A 50 13.91 14.74 -25.91
C HIS A 50 14.17 13.84 -27.13
N GLY A 51 13.23 12.97 -27.51
CA GLY A 51 13.34 12.05 -28.64
C GLY A 51 14.30 10.87 -28.46
N VAL A 52 15.25 10.97 -27.52
CA VAL A 52 16.33 9.98 -27.29
C VAL A 52 15.80 8.57 -26.97
N VAL A 53 14.76 8.49 -26.14
CA VAL A 53 14.21 7.21 -25.68
C VAL A 53 13.11 6.64 -26.59
N THR A 54 12.56 7.45 -27.50
CA THR A 54 11.51 7.01 -28.44
C THR A 54 11.90 5.77 -29.25
N PRO A 55 13.09 5.71 -29.89
CA PRO A 55 13.49 4.52 -30.65
C PRO A 55 13.81 3.32 -29.76
N LEU A 56 13.99 3.52 -28.45
CA LEU A 56 14.33 2.47 -27.51
C LEU A 56 13.10 1.81 -26.89
N ILE A 57 11.89 2.34 -27.08
CA ILE A 57 10.67 1.77 -26.48
C ILE A 57 10.31 0.46 -27.20
N GLU A 58 10.33 -0.62 -26.43
CA GLU A 58 9.89 -1.95 -26.87
C GLU A 58 8.42 -2.18 -26.56
N GLU A 59 7.99 -1.79 -25.36
CA GLU A 59 6.63 -2.08 -24.89
C GLU A 59 6.18 -1.08 -23.82
N LEU A 60 4.91 -0.69 -23.88
CA LEU A 60 4.21 0.01 -22.81
C LEU A 60 3.12 -0.90 -22.26
N ILE A 61 3.28 -1.29 -20.99
CA ILE A 61 2.30 -2.10 -20.26
C ILE A 61 1.60 -1.20 -19.27
N VAL A 62 0.27 -1.28 -19.22
CA VAL A 62 -0.56 -0.42 -18.38
C VAL A 62 -1.57 -1.28 -17.63
N GLN A 63 -1.75 -0.98 -16.35
CA GLN A 63 -2.73 -1.59 -15.47
C GLN A 63 -3.59 -0.46 -14.85
N PRO A 64 -4.92 -0.47 -15.04
CA PRO A 64 -5.82 0.46 -14.35
C PRO A 64 -5.75 0.29 -12.83
N VAL A 65 -5.80 1.41 -12.10
CA VAL A 65 -5.79 1.42 -10.63
C VAL A 65 -6.78 2.44 -10.08
N GLU A 66 -7.62 2.01 -9.13
CA GLU A 66 -8.68 2.84 -8.53
C GLU A 66 -8.24 3.34 -7.15
N ASN A 67 -8.04 4.65 -7.01
CA ASN A 67 -7.79 5.35 -5.75
C ASN A 67 -6.59 4.84 -4.90
N CYS A 68 -5.86 3.81 -5.31
CA CYS A 68 -4.73 3.21 -4.57
C CYS A 68 -3.40 3.24 -5.35
N ALA A 69 -3.26 4.14 -6.33
CA ALA A 69 -2.14 4.15 -7.26
C ALA A 69 -0.74 4.28 -6.61
N ALA A 70 -0.63 4.99 -5.48
CA ALA A 70 0.64 5.13 -4.77
C ALA A 70 1.07 3.82 -4.08
N ASP A 71 0.11 3.14 -3.43
CA ASP A 71 0.36 1.86 -2.77
C ASP A 71 0.68 0.77 -3.80
N ALA A 72 -0.06 0.76 -4.91
CA ALA A 72 0.18 -0.16 -6.03
C ALA A 72 1.57 0.05 -6.68
N GLU A 73 2.02 1.29 -6.84
CA GLU A 73 3.37 1.59 -7.35
C GLU A 73 4.44 1.05 -6.41
N ARG A 74 4.29 1.27 -5.10
CA ARG A 74 5.23 0.76 -4.09
C ARG A 74 5.28 -0.78 -4.10
N LEU A 75 4.13 -1.45 -4.12
CA LEU A 75 4.05 -2.91 -4.17
C LEU A 75 4.72 -3.47 -5.43
N ALA A 76 4.44 -2.88 -6.60
CA ALA A 76 5.05 -3.32 -7.85
C ALA A 76 6.58 -3.16 -7.84
N ILE A 77 7.09 -2.02 -7.37
CA ILE A 77 8.54 -1.80 -7.26
C ILE A 77 9.16 -2.84 -6.33
N ASN A 78 8.57 -3.09 -5.16
CA ASN A 78 9.06 -4.11 -4.22
C ASN A 78 9.08 -5.51 -4.86
N SER A 79 8.06 -5.88 -5.62
CA SER A 79 8.04 -7.17 -6.34
C SER A 79 9.15 -7.25 -7.39
N PHE A 80 9.40 -6.17 -8.15
CA PHE A 80 10.50 -6.14 -9.10
C PHE A 80 11.88 -6.19 -8.41
N SER A 81 12.04 -5.52 -7.28
CA SER A 81 13.25 -5.60 -6.45
C SER A 81 13.50 -7.02 -5.95
N ALA A 82 12.48 -7.69 -5.40
CA ALA A 82 12.60 -9.08 -4.94
C ALA A 82 13.00 -10.04 -6.07
N MET A 83 12.44 -9.88 -7.27
CA MET A 83 12.87 -10.67 -8.43
C MET A 83 14.31 -10.35 -8.86
N THR A 84 14.73 -9.08 -8.75
CA THR A 84 16.11 -8.67 -9.05
C THR A 84 17.09 -9.29 -8.06
N GLU A 85 16.73 -9.39 -6.78
CA GLU A 85 17.53 -10.09 -5.77
C GLU A 85 17.60 -11.60 -6.05
N GLN A 86 16.50 -12.21 -6.47
CA GLN A 86 16.41 -13.64 -6.75
C GLN A 86 17.19 -14.07 -8.02
N HIS A 87 17.10 -13.28 -9.09
CA HIS A 87 17.65 -13.64 -10.40
C HIS A 87 18.93 -12.88 -10.77
N GLY A 88 19.32 -11.89 -9.96
CA GLY A 88 20.51 -11.08 -10.18
C GLY A 88 20.51 -10.44 -11.58
N PRO A 89 21.64 -10.49 -12.32
CA PRO A 89 21.75 -9.86 -13.64
C PRO A 89 20.87 -10.52 -14.72
N GLU A 90 20.42 -11.77 -14.52
CA GLU A 90 19.57 -12.48 -15.49
C GLU A 90 18.10 -12.02 -15.44
N VAL A 91 17.72 -11.21 -14.45
CA VAL A 91 16.34 -10.75 -14.22
C VAL A 91 15.70 -10.16 -15.47
N PHE A 92 16.47 -9.43 -16.30
CA PHE A 92 15.96 -8.80 -17.52
C PHE A 92 15.53 -9.81 -18.59
N SER A 93 16.09 -11.01 -18.59
CA SER A 93 15.67 -12.10 -19.50
C SER A 93 14.38 -12.77 -19.00
N CYS A 94 14.17 -12.82 -17.68
CA CYS A 94 12.99 -13.39 -17.04
C CYS A 94 11.78 -12.44 -17.04
N LEU A 95 12.02 -11.13 -17.07
CA LEU A 95 11.00 -10.07 -17.06
C LEU A 95 10.30 -9.90 -18.42
N THR A 96 9.59 -10.96 -18.83
CA THR A 96 8.74 -10.94 -20.01
C THR A 96 7.54 -10.02 -19.82
N ALA A 97 6.91 -9.62 -20.93
CA ALA A 97 5.67 -8.85 -20.94
C ALA A 97 4.58 -9.46 -20.05
N CYS A 98 4.49 -10.79 -20.05
CA CYS A 98 3.51 -11.54 -19.25
C CYS A 98 3.79 -11.41 -17.76
N VAL A 99 5.06 -11.55 -17.35
CA VAL A 99 5.48 -11.39 -15.94
C VAL A 99 5.21 -9.96 -15.48
N VAL A 100 5.57 -8.96 -16.28
CA VAL A 100 5.32 -7.56 -15.95
C VAL A 100 3.82 -7.29 -15.77
N ARG A 101 2.97 -7.75 -16.70
CA ARG A 101 1.51 -7.62 -16.56
C ARG A 101 0.99 -8.24 -15.27
N LYS A 102 1.48 -9.44 -14.92
CA LYS A 102 1.11 -10.12 -13.67
C LYS A 102 1.53 -9.30 -12.45
N VAL A 103 2.76 -8.81 -12.39
CA VAL A 103 3.24 -7.99 -11.27
C VAL A 103 2.39 -6.73 -11.11
N LEU A 104 2.12 -5.99 -12.20
CA LEU A 104 1.29 -4.80 -12.12
C LEU A 104 -0.14 -5.12 -11.68
N ALA A 105 -0.73 -6.21 -12.17
CA ALA A 105 -2.07 -6.66 -11.81
C ALA A 105 -2.17 -7.08 -10.33
N CYS A 106 -1.22 -7.89 -9.84
CA CYS A 106 -1.17 -8.28 -8.43
C CYS A 106 -1.01 -7.06 -7.53
N ALA A 107 -0.08 -6.16 -7.84
CA ALA A 107 0.14 -4.94 -7.05
C ALA A 107 -1.11 -4.04 -7.01
N ALA A 108 -1.84 -3.91 -8.12
CA ALA A 108 -3.11 -3.18 -8.15
C ALA A 108 -4.20 -3.85 -7.30
N SER A 109 -4.29 -5.19 -7.36
CA SER A 109 -5.26 -5.98 -6.59
C SER A 109 -4.97 -5.92 -5.10
N GLU A 110 -3.72 -6.12 -4.70
CA GLU A 110 -3.28 -6.07 -3.29
C GLU A 110 -3.46 -4.66 -2.71
N ALA A 111 -3.11 -3.62 -3.46
CA ALA A 111 -3.34 -2.24 -3.03
C ALA A 111 -4.83 -1.92 -2.86
N LYS A 112 -5.70 -2.50 -3.69
CA LYS A 112 -7.16 -2.37 -3.55
C LYS A 112 -7.66 -3.12 -2.33
N ALA A 113 -7.20 -4.35 -2.10
CA ALA A 113 -7.58 -5.16 -0.94
C ALA A 113 -7.13 -4.51 0.38
N ALA A 114 -5.93 -3.94 0.43
CA ALA A 114 -5.43 -3.21 1.61
C ALA A 114 -6.22 -1.92 1.91
N ARG A 115 -7.01 -1.43 0.96
CA ARG A 115 -7.93 -0.30 1.12
C ARG A 115 -9.40 -0.71 1.17
N ALA A 116 -9.69 -2.02 1.20
CA ALA A 116 -11.05 -2.46 1.45
C ALA A 116 -11.52 -1.80 2.76
N PRO A 117 -12.73 -1.22 2.79
CA PRO A 117 -13.26 -0.66 4.01
C PRO A 117 -13.21 -1.74 5.08
N VAL A 118 -12.52 -1.45 6.19
CA VAL A 118 -12.58 -2.29 7.39
C VAL A 118 -14.06 -2.43 7.71
N GLU A 119 -14.56 -3.67 7.72
CA GLU A 119 -15.97 -3.92 8.04
C GLU A 119 -16.32 -3.19 9.33
N SER A 120 -17.34 -2.34 9.35
CA SER A 120 -17.71 -1.59 10.53
C SER A 120 -18.51 -2.47 11.49
N SER A 121 -17.85 -3.48 12.05
CA SER A 121 -18.39 -4.36 13.10
C SER A 121 -17.74 -4.04 14.44
N ASP A 122 -18.45 -4.29 15.54
CA ASP A 122 -17.90 -4.14 16.89
C ASP A 122 -16.63 -5.01 17.07
N GLU A 123 -16.60 -6.19 16.44
CA GLU A 123 -15.43 -7.09 16.41
C GLU A 123 -14.22 -6.44 15.73
N SER A 124 -14.41 -5.75 14.61
CA SER A 124 -13.33 -5.05 13.90
C SER A 124 -12.76 -3.89 14.72
N PHE A 125 -13.61 -3.15 15.44
CA PHE A 125 -13.19 -2.01 16.25
C PHE A 125 -12.45 -2.50 17.48
N ASP A 126 -12.90 -3.60 18.08
CA ASP A 126 -12.22 -4.25 19.18
C ASP A 126 -10.84 -4.77 18.76
N GLU A 127 -10.71 -5.41 17.59
CA GLU A 127 -9.42 -5.85 17.05
C GLU A 127 -8.47 -4.67 16.76
N MET A 128 -9.00 -3.57 16.23
CA MET A 128 -8.22 -2.35 15.98
C MET A 128 -7.75 -1.70 17.27
N ALA A 129 -8.62 -1.59 18.27
CA ALA A 129 -8.30 -1.10 19.60
C ALA A 129 -7.23 -1.96 20.28
N ARG A 130 -7.34 -3.28 20.11
CA ARG A 130 -6.39 -4.27 20.63
C ARG A 130 -5.01 -4.14 19.97
N SER A 131 -4.94 -4.14 18.65
CA SER A 131 -3.67 -4.04 17.91
C SER A 131 -2.95 -2.70 18.08
N SER A 132 -3.68 -1.63 18.41
CA SER A 132 -3.14 -0.27 18.58
C SER A 132 -2.82 0.12 20.03
N ASN A 133 -2.90 -0.81 20.98
CA ASN A 133 -2.75 -0.53 22.43
C ASN A 133 -3.71 0.54 22.97
N MET A 134 -4.90 0.67 22.37
CA MET A 134 -5.85 1.71 22.71
C MET A 134 -6.43 1.52 24.11
N TYR A 135 -6.69 0.27 24.54
CA TYR A 135 -7.20 -0.01 25.88
C TYR A 135 -6.19 0.33 26.97
N ALA A 136 -4.90 0.10 26.73
CA ALA A 136 -3.84 0.56 27.63
C ALA A 136 -3.83 2.09 27.76
N ALA A 137 -4.05 2.84 26.68
CA ALA A 137 -4.19 4.30 26.76
C ALA A 137 -5.45 4.71 27.54
N LEU A 138 -6.57 4.01 27.35
CA LEU A 138 -7.84 4.30 28.02
C LEU A 138 -7.75 4.15 29.54
N ILE A 139 -7.03 3.16 30.07
CA ILE A 139 -6.89 3.00 31.53
C ILE A 139 -6.09 4.16 32.16
N HIS A 140 -5.08 4.69 31.48
CA HIS A 140 -4.37 5.89 31.92
C HIS A 140 -5.28 7.13 31.92
N LEU A 141 -6.09 7.30 30.87
CA LEU A 141 -7.08 8.39 30.80
C LEU A 141 -8.16 8.25 31.89
N ALA A 142 -8.54 7.03 32.24
CA ALA A 142 -9.50 6.76 33.31
C ALA A 142 -8.95 7.15 34.69
N VAL A 143 -7.67 6.88 34.96
CA VAL A 143 -6.97 7.36 36.17
C VAL A 143 -7.02 8.89 36.25
N ASP A 144 -6.63 9.58 35.19
CA ASP A 144 -6.60 11.05 35.15
C ASP A 144 -7.98 11.65 35.37
N ARG A 145 -9.01 11.07 34.74
CA ARG A 145 -10.40 11.51 34.89
C ARG A 145 -10.93 11.26 36.31
N ALA A 146 -10.62 10.10 36.90
CA ALA A 146 -11.01 9.77 38.27
C ALA A 146 -10.40 10.77 39.26
N ARG A 147 -9.11 11.11 39.12
CA ARG A 147 -8.44 12.12 39.95
C ARG A 147 -9.08 13.50 39.83
N ARG A 148 -9.33 13.96 38.60
CA ARG A 148 -9.98 15.26 38.36
C ARG A 148 -11.40 15.33 38.92
N SER A 149 -12.07 14.19 39.04
CA SER A 149 -13.45 14.09 39.55
C SER A 149 -13.51 13.83 41.07
N GLY A 150 -12.36 13.82 41.77
CA GLY A 150 -12.29 13.56 43.21
C GLY A 150 -12.42 12.08 43.61
N LEU A 151 -12.43 11.15 42.65
CA LEU A 151 -12.52 9.71 42.88
C LEU A 151 -11.13 9.11 43.11
N HIS A 152 -10.48 9.52 44.20
CA HIS A 152 -9.08 9.16 44.47
C HIS A 152 -8.88 7.67 44.74
N GLU A 153 -9.81 7.01 45.44
CA GLU A 153 -9.74 5.57 45.68
C GLU A 153 -9.76 4.79 44.35
N ARG A 154 -10.70 5.12 43.46
CA ARG A 154 -10.79 4.49 42.15
C ARG A 154 -9.56 4.76 41.27
N ALA A 155 -8.99 5.95 41.35
CA ALA A 155 -7.74 6.26 40.65
C ALA A 155 -6.57 5.40 41.15
N ASN A 156 -6.48 5.19 42.47
CA ASN A 156 -5.41 4.39 43.07
C ASN A 156 -5.54 2.91 42.68
N GLU A 157 -6.76 2.35 42.67
CA GLU A 157 -7.01 0.98 42.19
C GLU A 157 -6.53 0.77 40.75
N LEU A 158 -6.88 1.71 39.86
CA LEU A 158 -6.47 1.65 38.45
C LEU A 158 -4.95 1.80 38.29
N GLU A 159 -4.29 2.62 39.10
CA GLU A 159 -2.83 2.73 39.12
C GLU A 159 -2.14 1.47 39.63
N GLU A 160 -2.70 0.78 40.62
CA GLU A 160 -2.19 -0.51 41.08
C GLU A 160 -2.28 -1.56 39.97
N ILE A 161 -3.38 -1.58 39.23
CA ILE A 161 -3.55 -2.47 38.07
C ILE A 161 -2.47 -2.19 37.01
N ILE A 162 -2.18 -0.91 36.71
CA ILE A 162 -1.13 -0.52 35.77
C ILE A 162 0.26 -0.98 36.27
N LYS A 163 0.57 -0.75 37.55
CA LYS A 163 1.88 -1.07 38.15
C LYS A 163 2.14 -2.58 38.22
N ASN A 164 1.10 -3.36 38.48
CA ASN A 164 1.18 -4.80 38.64
C ASN A 164 0.96 -5.57 37.33
N ALA A 165 0.64 -4.88 36.23
CA ALA A 165 0.46 -5.51 34.93
C ALA A 165 1.78 -6.09 34.41
N PRO A 166 1.81 -7.37 34.00
CA PRO A 166 2.99 -7.94 33.35
C PRO A 166 3.34 -7.17 32.06
N PRO A 167 4.63 -7.13 31.66
CA PRO A 167 5.05 -6.47 30.43
C PRO A 167 4.25 -6.96 29.22
N GLY A 168 3.66 -6.02 28.47
CA GLY A 168 2.85 -6.33 27.28
C GLY A 168 1.40 -6.77 27.54
N MET A 169 0.99 -6.96 28.80
CA MET A 169 -0.36 -7.48 29.14
C MET A 169 -1.39 -6.40 29.50
N LEU A 170 -0.95 -5.16 29.74
CA LEU A 170 -1.84 -4.08 30.19
C LEU A 170 -3.04 -3.84 29.27
N ASN A 171 -2.84 -3.99 27.96
CA ASN A 171 -3.89 -3.76 26.97
C ASN A 171 -5.03 -4.79 27.07
N GLU A 172 -4.71 -6.07 27.29
CA GLU A 172 -5.72 -7.13 27.49
C GLU A 172 -6.43 -6.99 28.83
N ILE A 173 -5.68 -6.63 29.88
CA ILE A 173 -6.25 -6.39 31.21
C ILE A 173 -7.26 -5.25 31.15
N ALA A 174 -6.90 -4.14 30.50
CA ALA A 174 -7.78 -2.99 30.34
C ALA A 174 -9.01 -3.31 29.49
N ARG A 175 -8.88 -4.12 28.43
CA ARG A 175 -10.00 -4.59 27.61
C ARG A 175 -11.00 -5.41 28.43
N ASN A 176 -10.50 -6.37 29.23
CA ASN A 176 -11.36 -7.19 30.10
C ASN A 176 -12.14 -6.35 31.11
N LEU A 177 -11.51 -5.31 31.69
CA LEU A 177 -12.19 -4.37 32.59
C LEU A 177 -13.32 -3.61 31.88
N CYS A 178 -13.15 -3.25 30.61
CA CYS A 178 -14.19 -2.58 29.83
C CYS A 178 -15.39 -3.50 29.58
N HIS A 179 -15.16 -4.79 29.34
CA HIS A 179 -16.23 -5.78 29.12
C HIS A 179 -16.93 -6.23 30.42
N GLN A 180 -16.32 -6.04 31.58
CA GLN A 180 -16.95 -6.33 32.87
C GLN A 180 -17.86 -5.21 33.37
N ALA A 181 -17.82 -4.02 32.75
CA ALA A 181 -18.60 -2.85 33.14
C ALA A 181 -19.99 -2.76 32.46
N THR A 182 -20.33 -3.76 31.62
CA THR A 182 -21.65 -3.94 30.98
C THR A 182 -22.44 -5.04 31.67
#